data_AF-A0AA94EYR2-F1
#
_entry.id   AF-A0AA94EYR2-F1
#
_cell.length_a   1.000
_cell.length_b   1.000
_cell.length_c   1.000
_cell.angle_alpha   90.00
_cell.angle_beta   90.00
_cell.angle_gamma   90.00
#
_symmetry.space_group_name_H-M   'P 1'
#
loop_
_entity.id
_entity.type
_entity.pdbx_description
1 polymer ?
#
loop_
_entity_poly.entity_id
_entity_poly.type
_entity_poly.pdbx_seq_one_letter_code
_entity_poly.pdbx_strand_id
1 'polypeptide(L)'
;MMYFKAQELENKPFIQWESVAFSLKELQDLGLEGDPLVMTEKDIPNFMFGVCPLKIENGQLVERTFQEMKVFENEHNTPSLASIEKEVGELILKIEAYNKLGEDILPLNTKLNELIITYQFIKNKESITPLNF
;
A
#
# COMPACT_ATOMS: atom_id res chain seq x y z
N MET A 1 -17.97 -23.37 -5.72
CA MET A 1 -17.49 -22.34 -4.77
C MET A 1 -16.08 -22.73 -4.44
N MET A 2 -15.11 -21.86 -4.75
CA MET A 2 -13.69 -22.16 -4.56
C MET A 2 -13.26 -21.71 -3.16
N TYR A 3 -12.33 -22.46 -2.57
CA TYR A 3 -11.78 -22.25 -1.24
C TYR A 3 -10.29 -21.98 -1.35
N PHE A 4 -9.83 -21.03 -0.55
CA PHE A 4 -8.46 -20.57 -0.53
C PHE A 4 -7.91 -20.67 0.88
N LYS A 5 -6.64 -21.03 0.99
CA LYS A 5 -5.89 -21.04 2.24
C LYS A 5 -4.93 -19.87 2.27
N ALA A 6 -4.92 -19.12 3.37
CA ALA A 6 -3.91 -18.12 3.63
C ALA A 6 -2.58 -18.78 3.97
N GLN A 7 -1.50 -18.30 3.36
CA GLN A 7 -0.13 -18.69 3.67
C GLN A 7 0.73 -17.45 3.91
N GLU A 8 1.63 -17.53 4.89
CA GLU A 8 2.66 -16.51 5.08
C GLU A 8 3.72 -16.66 3.99
N LEU A 9 4.10 -15.54 3.38
CA LEU A 9 5.27 -15.51 2.52
C LEU A 9 6.52 -15.33 3.37
N GLU A 10 7.51 -16.19 3.18
CA GLU A 10 8.80 -16.08 3.87
C GLU A 10 9.38 -14.66 3.72
N ASN A 11 9.79 -14.09 4.86
CA ASN A 11 10.40 -12.77 4.96
C ASN A 11 9.54 -11.61 4.46
N LYS A 12 8.23 -11.80 4.33
CA LYS A 12 7.28 -10.74 3.96
C LYS A 12 6.15 -10.67 4.97
N PRO A 13 5.70 -9.47 5.36
CA PRO A 13 4.54 -9.33 6.25
C PRO A 13 3.21 -9.58 5.50
N PHE A 14 3.20 -10.40 4.46
CA PHE A 14 2.06 -10.55 3.56
C PHE A 14 1.56 -11.99 3.57
N ILE A 15 0.23 -12.12 3.55
CA ILE A 15 -0.43 -13.39 3.30
C ILE A 15 -0.73 -13.52 1.81
N GLN A 16 -0.53 -14.70 1.28
CA GLN A 16 -0.96 -15.11 -0.05
C GLN A 16 -2.14 -16.07 0.08
N TRP A 17 -3.09 -15.96 -0.85
CA TRP A 17 -4.23 -16.87 -0.94
C TRP A 17 -3.97 -17.91 -2.01
N GLU A 18 -3.89 -19.17 -1.60
CA GLU A 18 -3.72 -20.30 -2.53
C GLU A 18 -5.02 -21.08 -2.64
N SER A 19 -5.46 -21.36 -3.87
CA SER A 19 -6.62 -22.21 -4.12
C SER A 19 -6.32 -23.62 -3.64
N VAL A 20 -7.14 -24.15 -2.73
CA VAL A 20 -6.96 -25.49 -2.14
C VAL A 20 -8.11 -26.45 -2.46
N ALA A 21 -9.31 -25.96 -2.79
CA ALA A 21 -10.43 -26.82 -3.17
C ALA A 21 -11.45 -26.06 -4.05
N PHE A 22 -12.08 -26.76 -4.98
CA PHE A 22 -13.11 -26.22 -5.88
C PHE A 22 -14.54 -26.49 -5.39
N SER A 23 -14.68 -27.29 -4.34
CA SER A 23 -15.96 -27.64 -3.71
C SER A 23 -15.80 -27.97 -2.23
N LEU A 24 -16.91 -27.92 -1.47
CA LEU A 24 -16.92 -28.28 -0.05
C LEU A 24 -16.51 -29.74 0.15
N LYS A 25 -16.97 -30.65 -0.73
CA LYS A 25 -16.63 -32.07 -0.65
C LYS A 25 -15.12 -32.29 -0.75
N GLU A 26 -14.46 -31.63 -1.70
CA GLU A 26 -13.01 -31.72 -1.86
C GLU A 26 -12.27 -31.15 -0.63
N LEU A 27 -12.78 -30.05 -0.05
CA LEU A 27 -12.23 -29.49 1.18
C LEU A 27 -12.34 -30.47 2.37
N GLN A 28 -13.47 -31.18 2.48
CA GLN A 28 -13.71 -32.22 3.47
C GLN A 28 -12.78 -33.42 3.27
N ASP A 29 -12.63 -33.88 2.02
CA ASP A 29 -11.74 -34.98 1.65
C ASP A 29 -10.26 -34.65 1.99
N LEU A 30 -9.89 -33.37 1.93
CA LEU A 30 -8.57 -32.86 2.36
C LEU A 30 -8.43 -32.66 3.88
N GLY A 31 -9.51 -32.79 4.66
CA GLY A 31 -9.50 -32.55 6.11
C GLY A 31 -9.27 -31.09 6.49
N LEU A 32 -9.56 -30.15 5.58
CA LEU A 32 -9.38 -28.71 5.78
C LEU A 32 -10.70 -28.00 6.16
N GLU A 33 -11.79 -28.76 6.29
CA GLU A 33 -13.06 -28.22 6.78
C GLU A 33 -12.89 -27.71 8.23
N GLY A 34 -13.05 -26.40 8.42
CA GLY A 34 -12.87 -25.75 9.72
C GLY A 34 -11.45 -25.22 9.99
N ASP A 35 -10.52 -25.34 9.04
CA ASP A 35 -9.23 -24.66 9.13
C ASP A 35 -9.46 -23.13 9.18
N PRO A 36 -9.02 -22.42 10.24
CA PRO A 36 -9.26 -20.98 10.40
C PRO A 36 -8.54 -20.11 9.37
N LEU A 37 -7.63 -20.70 8.58
CA LEU A 37 -6.93 -20.04 7.49
C LEU A 37 -7.60 -20.24 6.14
N VAL A 38 -8.68 -21.03 6.08
CA VAL A 38 -9.42 -21.31 4.85
C VAL A 38 -10.70 -20.49 4.80
N MET A 39 -10.93 -19.83 3.67
CA MET A 39 -12.18 -19.12 3.39
C MET A 39 -12.59 -19.23 1.93
N THR A 40 -13.79 -18.75 1.62
CA THR A 40 -14.29 -18.74 0.25
C THR A 40 -13.82 -17.49 -0.48
N GLU A 41 -13.73 -17.55 -1.81
CA GLU A 41 -13.27 -16.42 -2.64
C GLU A 41 -13.95 -15.09 -2.32
N LYS A 42 -15.26 -15.10 -2.07
CA LYS A 42 -16.06 -13.91 -1.76
C LYS A 42 -15.74 -13.28 -0.39
N ASP A 43 -15.14 -14.04 0.52
CA ASP A 43 -14.79 -13.60 1.87
C ASP A 43 -13.36 -13.07 1.93
N ILE A 44 -12.56 -13.29 0.87
CA ILE A 44 -11.21 -12.74 0.75
C ILE A 44 -11.31 -11.21 0.60
N PRO A 45 -10.69 -10.43 1.50
CA PRO A 45 -10.76 -9.00 1.42
C PRO A 45 -9.89 -8.46 0.28
N ASN A 46 -10.32 -7.34 -0.29
CA ASN A 46 -9.51 -6.61 -1.25
C ASN A 46 -8.23 -6.07 -0.60
N PHE A 47 -7.15 -6.07 -1.35
CA PHE A 47 -5.87 -5.52 -0.91
C PHE A 47 -5.97 -4.00 -0.81
N MET A 48 -5.52 -3.44 0.31
CA MET A 48 -5.44 -2.01 0.57
C MET A 48 -3.98 -1.59 0.53
N PHE A 49 -3.64 -0.58 -0.28
CA PHE A 49 -2.26 -0.12 -0.45
C PHE A 49 -1.30 -1.25 -0.90
N GLY A 50 -1.81 -2.24 -1.65
CA GLY A 50 -1.04 -3.42 -2.07
C GLY A 50 -0.86 -4.48 -0.98
N VAL A 51 -1.51 -4.32 0.18
CA VAL A 51 -1.37 -5.20 1.35
C VAL A 51 -2.73 -5.82 1.73
N CYS A 52 -2.74 -7.10 2.11
CA CYS A 52 -3.94 -7.74 2.62
C CYS A 52 -4.27 -7.19 4.03
N PRO A 53 -5.52 -6.78 4.30
CA PRO A 53 -5.91 -6.27 5.62
C PRO A 53 -5.98 -7.35 6.71
N LEU A 54 -5.83 -8.63 6.34
CA LEU A 54 -5.69 -9.74 7.29
C LEU A 54 -4.23 -10.15 7.44
N LYS A 55 -3.89 -10.65 8.62
CA LYS A 55 -2.61 -11.31 8.92
C LYS A 55 -2.86 -12.63 9.64
N ILE A 56 -1.88 -13.52 9.60
CA ILE A 56 -1.89 -14.74 10.41
C ILE A 56 -1.25 -14.40 11.75
N GLU A 57 -1.97 -14.68 12.83
CA GLU A 57 -1.46 -14.53 14.20
C GLU A 57 -1.93 -15.73 15.02
N ASN A 58 -0.99 -16.46 15.64
CA ASN A 58 -1.27 -17.68 16.40
C ASN A 58 -2.12 -18.72 15.64
N GLY A 59 -1.88 -18.86 14.32
CA GLY A 59 -2.61 -19.80 13.47
C GLY A 59 -4.03 -19.38 13.12
N GLN A 60 -4.40 -18.12 13.35
CA GLN A 60 -5.71 -17.57 13.01
C GLN A 60 -5.57 -16.35 12.10
N LEU A 61 -6.60 -16.10 11.30
CA LEU A 61 -6.71 -14.85 10.56
C LEU A 61 -7.27 -13.77 11.48
N VAL A 62 -6.51 -12.69 11.60
CA VAL A 62 -6.89 -11.50 12.38
C VAL A 62 -6.75 -10.26 11.52
N GLU A 63 -7.60 -9.26 11.78
CA GLU A 63 -7.49 -7.97 11.13
C GLU A 63 -6.21 -7.24 11.56
N ARG A 64 -5.57 -6.60 10.60
CA ARG A 64 -4.50 -5.64 10.89
C ARG A 64 -5.07 -4.43 11.61
N THR A 65 -4.33 -3.96 12.60
CA THR A 65 -4.69 -2.74 13.32
C THR A 65 -4.65 -1.53 12.39
N PHE A 66 -5.39 -0.49 12.75
CA PHE A 66 -5.34 0.81 12.05
C PHE A 66 -3.92 1.37 11.97
N GLN A 67 -3.13 1.21 13.05
CA GLN A 67 -1.75 1.67 13.09
C GLN A 67 -0.87 0.92 12.07
N GLU A 68 -1.00 -0.40 11.95
CA GLU A 68 -0.28 -1.18 10.93
C GLU A 68 -0.67 -0.71 9.51
N MET A 69 -1.97 -0.57 9.25
CA MET A 69 -2.45 -0.13 7.93
C MET A 69 -1.96 1.28 7.57
N LYS A 70 -1.87 2.18 8.54
CA LYS A 70 -1.33 3.53 8.35
C LYS A 70 0.15 3.52 7.99
N VAL A 71 0.94 2.58 8.51
CA VAL A 71 2.35 2.43 8.12
C VAL A 71 2.44 2.03 6.64
N PHE A 72 1.67 1.02 6.21
CA PHE A 72 1.65 0.59 4.81
C PHE A 72 1.12 1.67 3.87
N GLU A 73 0.09 2.40 4.28
CA GLU A 73 -0.40 3.55 3.52
C GLU A 73 0.72 4.56 3.28
N ASN A 74 1.46 4.93 4.33
CA ASN A 74 2.58 5.86 4.20
C ASN A 74 3.70 5.28 3.33
N GLU A 75 4.01 3.98 3.43
CA GLU A 75 5.07 3.37 2.63
C GLU A 75 4.71 3.29 1.14
N HIS A 76 3.48 2.90 0.81
CA HIS A 76 3.05 2.63 -0.56
C HIS A 76 2.42 3.83 -1.28
N ASN A 77 1.88 4.81 -0.54
CA ASN A 77 1.36 6.06 -1.11
C ASN A 77 2.37 7.22 -1.04
N THR A 78 3.60 7.01 -0.58
CA THR A 78 4.64 8.06 -0.69
C THR A 78 4.92 8.29 -2.19
N PRO A 79 4.69 9.51 -2.72
CA PRO A 79 5.00 9.80 -4.11
C PRO A 79 6.51 9.64 -4.36
N SER A 80 6.89 9.07 -5.49
CA SER A 80 8.31 8.96 -5.85
C SER A 80 8.92 10.35 -6.07
N LEU A 81 10.23 10.48 -5.84
CA LEU A 81 10.94 11.74 -6.12
C LEU A 81 10.72 12.22 -7.56
N ALA A 82 10.74 11.29 -8.52
CA ALA A 82 10.47 11.59 -9.92
C ALA A 82 9.04 12.13 -10.17
N SER A 83 8.05 11.62 -9.44
CA SER A 83 6.67 12.12 -9.51
C SER A 83 6.58 13.56 -8.99
N ILE A 84 7.28 13.85 -7.89
CA ILE A 84 7.31 15.21 -7.31
C ILE A 84 8.05 16.18 -8.22
N GLU A 85 9.21 15.78 -8.77
CA GLU A 85 9.98 16.59 -9.71
C GLU A 85 9.16 16.97 -10.95
N LYS A 86 8.39 16.01 -11.48
CA LYS A 86 7.47 16.25 -12.59
C LYS A 86 6.39 17.27 -12.20
N GLU A 87 5.72 17.08 -11.07
CA GLU A 87 4.66 18.00 -10.62
C GLU A 87 5.21 19.41 -10.36
N VAL A 88 6.41 19.52 -9.77
CA VAL A 88 7.11 20.79 -9.59
C VAL A 88 7.37 21.47 -10.93
N GLY A 89 7.87 20.75 -11.93
CA GLY A 89 8.10 21.30 -13.26
C GLY A 89 6.83 21.83 -13.92
N GLU A 90 5.73 21.08 -13.84
CA GLU A 90 4.42 21.51 -14.34
C GLU A 90 3.89 22.75 -13.59
N LEU A 91 4.09 22.80 -12.27
CA LEU A 91 3.64 23.90 -11.43
C LEU A 91 4.43 25.19 -11.71
N ILE A 92 5.74 25.10 -11.96
CA ILE A 92 6.58 26.24 -12.36
C ILE A 92 6.09 26.84 -13.67
N LEU A 93 5.85 26.01 -14.69
CA LEU A 93 5.31 26.47 -15.97
C LEU A 93 3.95 27.15 -15.81
N LYS A 94 3.10 26.61 -14.92
CA LYS A 94 1.81 27.22 -14.60
C LYS A 94 1.98 28.57 -13.91
N ILE A 95 2.87 28.69 -12.93
CA ILE A 95 3.16 29.97 -12.25
C ILE A 95 3.64 31.01 -13.26
N GLU A 96 4.54 30.64 -14.17
CA GLU A 96 5.02 31.54 -15.22
C GLU A 96 3.90 32.04 -16.13
N ALA A 97 2.96 31.16 -16.50
CA ALA A 97 1.80 31.52 -17.30
C ALA A 97 0.85 32.47 -16.55
N TYR A 98 0.49 32.15 -15.31
CA TYR A 98 -0.40 32.97 -14.48
C TYR A 98 0.21 34.35 -14.20
N ASN A 99 1.52 34.41 -13.95
CA ASN A 99 2.23 35.67 -13.73
C ASN A 99 2.20 36.57 -14.97
N LYS A 100 2.32 35.99 -16.18
CA LYS A 100 2.17 36.75 -17.45
C LYS A 100 0.74 37.26 -17.67
N LEU A 101 -0.26 36.54 -17.16
CA LEU A 101 -1.67 36.91 -17.26
C LEU A 101 -2.11 37.89 -16.15
N GLY A 102 -1.23 38.20 -15.19
CA GLY A 102 -1.57 39.04 -14.03
C GLY A 102 -2.54 38.36 -13.05
N GLU A 103 -2.61 37.03 -13.08
CA GLU A 103 -3.47 36.24 -12.19
C GLU A 103 -2.79 36.00 -10.83
N ASP A 104 -3.58 35.66 -9.81
CA ASP A 104 -3.05 35.37 -8.48
C ASP A 104 -2.25 34.05 -8.47
N ILE A 105 -0.95 34.16 -8.19
CA ILE A 105 -0.03 33.03 -8.10
C ILE A 105 0.19 32.53 -6.67
N LEU A 106 -0.36 33.21 -5.65
CA LEU A 106 -0.13 32.85 -4.25
C LEU A 106 -0.51 31.39 -3.95
N PRO A 107 -1.68 30.86 -4.41
CA PRO A 107 -2.03 29.47 -4.16
C PRO A 107 -1.06 28.47 -4.81
N LEU A 108 -0.53 28.82 -5.99
CA LEU A 108 0.43 27.99 -6.71
C LEU A 108 1.80 27.98 -6.01
N ASN A 109 2.25 29.14 -5.51
CA ASN A 109 3.48 29.24 -4.74
C ASN A 109 3.40 28.49 -3.40
N THR A 110 2.24 28.53 -2.72
CA THR A 110 2.02 27.73 -1.51
C THR A 110 2.15 26.24 -1.81
N LYS A 111 1.47 25.76 -2.86
CA LYS A 111 1.56 24.36 -3.28
C LYS A 111 2.99 23.96 -3.69
N LEU A 112 3.73 24.87 -4.36
CA LEU A 112 5.13 24.63 -4.74
C LEU A 112 6.01 24.41 -3.50
N ASN A 113 5.84 25.24 -2.47
CA ASN A 113 6.59 25.12 -1.23
C ASN A 113 6.27 23.81 -0.49
N GLU A 114 5.00 23.39 -0.45
CA GLU A 114 4.60 22.10 0.13
C GLU A 114 5.26 20.92 -0.58
N LEU A 115 5.32 20.93 -1.92
CA LEU A 115 6.00 19.91 -2.71
C LEU A 115 7.51 19.89 -2.46
N ILE A 116 8.16 21.06 -2.32
CA ILE A 116 9.59 21.15 -2.00
C ILE A 116 9.89 20.55 -0.63
N ILE A 117 9.07 20.86 0.39
CA ILE A 117 9.22 20.29 1.74
C ILE A 117 9.04 18.76 1.69
N THR A 118 8.03 18.29 0.95
CA THR A 118 7.76 16.86 0.78
C THR A 118 8.92 16.15 0.08
N TYR A 119 9.47 16.75 -0.98
CA TYR A 119 10.65 16.24 -1.69
C TYR A 119 11.86 16.10 -0.75
N GLN A 120 12.14 17.13 0.05
CA GLN A 120 13.25 17.11 1.00
C GLN A 120 13.04 16.02 2.07
N PHE A 121 11.83 15.86 2.58
CA PHE A 121 11.50 14.81 3.55
C PHE A 121 11.77 13.41 2.98
N ILE A 122 11.30 13.13 1.77
CA ILE A 122 11.46 11.83 1.11
C ILE A 122 12.92 11.56 0.78
N LYS A 123 13.62 12.54 0.19
CA LYS A 123 15.05 12.45 -0.14
C LYS A 123 15.90 12.18 1.11
N ASN A 124 15.58 12.84 2.23
CA ASN A 124 16.26 12.60 3.51
C ASN A 124 15.95 11.19 4.05
N LYS A 125 14.71 10.70 3.92
CA LYS A 125 14.34 9.34 4.32
C LYS A 125 15.12 8.29 3.50
N GLU A 126 15.24 8.45 2.19
CA GLU A 126 16.01 7.55 1.32
C GLU A 126 17.52 7.57 1.64
N SER A 127 18.07 8.71 2.07
CA SER A 127 19.48 8.84 2.42
C SER A 127 19.84 8.38 3.84
N ILE A 128 18.84 8.22 4.73
CA ILE A 128 19.02 7.70 6.10
C ILE A 128 18.85 6.17 6.15
N THR A 129 18.38 5.51 5.09
CA THR A 129 18.36 4.04 5.02
C THR A 129 19.77 3.49 5.27
N PRO A 130 20.03 2.83 6.42
CA PRO A 130 21.36 2.32 6.70
C PRO A 130 21.66 1.25 5.67
N LEU A 131 22.85 1.32 5.06
CA LEU A 131 23.47 0.15 4.45
C LEU A 131 23.58 -0.89 5.58
N ASN A 132 22.65 -1.85 5.60
CA ASN A 132 22.79 -3.04 6.44
C ASN A 132 24.03 -3.77 5.93
N PHE A 133 25.10 -3.68 6.71
CA PHE A 133 26.29 -4.53 6.60
C PHE A 133 26.01 -5.90 7.18
#